data_AF-A0A496RVJ0-F1
#
_entry.id   AF-A0A496RVJ0-F1
#
_cell.length_a   1.000
_cell.length_b   1.000
_cell.length_c   1.000
_cell.angle_alpha   90.00
_cell.angle_beta   90.00
_cell.angle_gamma   90.00
#
_symmetry.space_group_name_H-M   'P 1'
#
loop_
_entity.id
_entity.type
_entity.pdbx_description
1 polymer ?
#
loop_
_entity_poly.entity_id
_entity_poly.type
_entity_poly.pdbx_seq_one_letter_code
_entity_poly.pdbx_strand_id
1 'polypeptide(L)'
;MKLVSLSDVKAFLEKTDTEHDQLLTNLIEQVSARIERALNRNLTKAERTEYFDKGESVYLLSAYPVDETADFTVTLDGQSQTKGEDFYLDPQNGLIEFAYGTGDYKPRALVVTYTGGYAEDDNGVLQVPADLKRACLLQVAFEFRRRKDLGLRTVSMPDGSLSVNEPAALLPEVKQILAAHRRVTFG
;
A
#
# COMPACT_ATOMS: atom_id res chain seq x y z
N MET A 1 2.09 -10.79 3.34
CA MET A 1 0.88 -10.05 3.74
C MET A 1 -0.27 -10.38 2.79
N LYS A 2 -1.51 -10.33 3.28
CA LYS A 2 -2.71 -10.58 2.46
C LYS A 2 -3.67 -9.40 2.61
N LEU A 3 -4.12 -8.81 1.50
CA LEU A 3 -5.13 -7.75 1.54
C LEU A 3 -6.57 -8.28 1.55
N VAL A 4 -6.74 -9.53 1.11
CA VAL A 4 -8.04 -10.20 0.95
C VAL A 4 -7.92 -11.65 1.39
N SER A 5 -9.02 -12.24 1.86
CA SER A 5 -9.04 -13.65 2.23
C SER A 5 -9.22 -14.55 1.01
N LEU A 6 -8.80 -15.80 1.12
CA LEU A 6 -9.02 -16.81 0.07
C LEU A 6 -10.52 -17.09 -0.14
N SER A 7 -11.32 -17.05 0.93
CA SER A 7 -12.78 -17.17 0.85
C SER A 7 -13.41 -16.04 0.04
N ASP A 8 -12.95 -14.79 0.21
CA ASP A 8 -13.48 -13.64 -0.54
C ASP A 8 -13.20 -13.78 -2.04
N VAL A 9 -11.98 -14.22 -2.39
CA VAL A 9 -11.59 -14.46 -3.79
C VAL A 9 -12.42 -15.61 -4.39
N LYS A 10 -12.64 -16.69 -3.64
CA LYS A 10 -13.48 -17.81 -4.08
C LYS A 10 -14.93 -17.39 -4.31
N ALA A 11 -15.50 -16.64 -3.38
CA ALA A 11 -16.84 -16.09 -3.52
C ALA A 11 -16.94 -15.19 -4.75
N PHE A 12 -15.94 -14.33 -4.99
CA PHE A 12 -15.90 -13.44 -6.15
C PHE A 12 -15.76 -14.19 -7.49
N LEU A 13 -15.06 -15.34 -7.49
CA LEU A 13 -14.90 -16.20 -8.66
C LEU A 13 -16.05 -17.20 -8.84
N GLU A 14 -17.02 -17.22 -7.93
CA GLU A 14 -18.11 -18.21 -7.87
C GLU A 14 -17.57 -19.66 -7.85
N LYS A 15 -16.43 -19.88 -7.19
CA LYS A 15 -15.76 -21.20 -7.08
C LYS A 15 -15.87 -21.75 -5.66
N THR A 16 -16.20 -23.03 -5.56
CA THR A 16 -16.26 -23.79 -4.30
C THR A 16 -15.21 -24.89 -4.21
N ASP A 17 -14.44 -25.11 -5.28
CA ASP A 17 -13.39 -26.13 -5.30
C ASP A 17 -12.17 -25.74 -4.44
N THR A 18 -11.36 -26.75 -4.11
CA THR A 18 -10.10 -26.59 -3.35
C THR A 18 -8.86 -26.77 -4.22
N GLU A 19 -9.04 -27.20 -5.47
CA GLU A 19 -7.97 -27.52 -6.43
C GLU A 19 -7.02 -26.33 -6.67
N HIS A 20 -7.57 -25.11 -6.60
CA HIS A 20 -6.84 -23.89 -6.93
C HIS A 20 -6.38 -23.11 -5.70
N ASP A 21 -6.53 -23.62 -4.49
CA ASP A 21 -6.36 -22.85 -3.26
C ASP A 21 -4.94 -22.33 -3.07
N GLN A 22 -3.97 -23.20 -3.35
CA GLN A 22 -2.56 -22.82 -3.29
C GLN A 22 -2.21 -21.77 -4.36
N LEU A 23 -2.75 -21.91 -5.56
CA LEU A 23 -2.55 -20.94 -6.64
C LEU A 23 -3.17 -19.58 -6.27
N LEU A 24 -4.40 -19.57 -5.78
CA LEU A 24 -5.10 -18.35 -5.35
C LEU A 24 -4.36 -17.68 -4.19
N THR A 25 -3.86 -18.45 -3.22
CA THR A 25 -3.05 -17.92 -2.12
C THR A 25 -1.79 -17.22 -2.64
N ASN A 26 -1.05 -17.86 -3.55
CA ASN A 26 0.14 -17.26 -4.15
C ASN A 26 -0.18 -15.99 -4.94
N LEU A 27 -1.28 -15.98 -5.70
CA LEU A 27 -1.73 -14.80 -6.45
C LEU A 27 -2.11 -13.65 -5.51
N ILE A 28 -2.82 -13.94 -4.42
CA ILE A 28 -3.17 -12.94 -3.41
C ILE A 28 -1.90 -12.29 -2.85
N GLU A 29 -0.87 -13.07 -2.51
CA GLU A 29 0.39 -12.55 -1.97
C GLU A 29 1.15 -11.70 -3.01
N GLN A 30 1.23 -12.17 -4.25
CA GLN A 30 1.90 -11.44 -5.34
C GLN A 30 1.20 -10.13 -5.67
N VAL A 31 -0.13 -10.15 -5.82
CA VAL A 31 -0.94 -8.96 -6.09
C VAL A 31 -0.89 -7.99 -4.91
N SER A 32 -0.96 -8.49 -3.68
CA SER A 32 -0.85 -7.66 -2.48
C SER A 32 0.49 -6.93 -2.44
N ALA A 33 1.62 -7.64 -2.62
CA ALA A 33 2.95 -7.04 -2.67
C ALA A 33 3.09 -6.02 -3.81
N ARG A 34 2.44 -6.27 -4.94
CA ARG A 34 2.42 -5.37 -6.09
C ARG A 34 1.63 -4.09 -5.80
N ILE A 35 0.49 -4.20 -5.12
CA ILE A 35 -0.32 -3.07 -4.68
C ILE A 35 0.46 -2.20 -3.70
N GLU A 36 1.14 -2.79 -2.72
CA GLU A 36 1.97 -2.07 -1.74
C GLU A 36 3.08 -1.26 -2.42
N ARG A 37 3.81 -1.87 -3.36
CA ARG A 37 4.81 -1.17 -4.18
C ARG A 37 4.21 -0.04 -5.00
N ALA A 38 3.02 -0.24 -5.57
CA ALA A 38 2.34 0.79 -6.34
C ALA A 38 1.88 1.98 -5.48
N LEU A 39 1.48 1.72 -4.23
CA LEU A 39 1.09 2.75 -3.26
C LEU A 39 2.29 3.53 -2.70
N ASN A 40 3.51 2.96 -2.80
CA ASN A 40 4.73 3.49 -2.19
C ASN A 40 4.58 3.74 -0.68
N ARG A 41 3.95 2.76 0.00
CA ARG A 41 3.62 2.76 1.42
C ARG A 41 3.80 1.36 1.97
N ASN A 42 4.15 1.24 3.24
CA ASN A 42 4.09 -0.01 4.00
C ASN A 42 2.70 -0.15 4.65
N LEU A 43 1.99 -1.23 4.33
CA LEU A 43 0.61 -1.44 4.82
C LEU A 43 0.55 -2.26 6.11
N THR A 44 1.54 -3.12 6.38
CA THR A 44 1.57 -3.93 7.61
C THR A 44 1.83 -3.08 8.83
N LYS A 45 1.04 -3.25 9.90
CA LYS A 45 1.32 -2.62 11.19
C LYS A 45 2.61 -3.16 11.79
N ALA A 46 3.59 -2.29 11.98
CA ALA A 46 4.86 -2.62 12.64
C ALA A 46 5.51 -1.34 13.19
N GLU A 47 6.33 -1.51 14.22
CA GLU A 47 7.23 -0.47 14.71
C GLU A 47 8.34 -0.22 13.68
N ARG A 48 8.62 1.07 13.40
CA ARG A 48 9.61 1.50 12.43
C ARG A 48 10.35 2.72 12.93
N THR A 49 11.63 2.79 12.60
CA THR A 49 12.45 4.00 12.72
C THR A 49 12.78 4.52 11.33
N GLU A 50 12.27 5.70 10.99
CA GLU A 50 12.53 6.38 9.73
C GLU A 50 13.50 7.53 9.93
N TYR A 51 14.39 7.69 8.94
CA TYR A 51 15.38 8.75 8.90
C TYR A 51 15.02 9.69 7.75
N PHE A 52 14.93 10.97 8.07
CA PHE A 52 14.64 12.03 7.12
C PHE A 52 15.78 13.04 7.12
N ASP A 53 16.00 13.62 5.94
CA ASP A 53 16.85 14.79 5.80
C ASP A 53 16.08 16.00 6.32
N LYS A 54 16.67 16.79 7.21
CA LYS A 54 16.03 18.04 7.64
C LYS A 54 16.17 19.10 6.54
N GLY A 55 15.33 20.13 6.56
CA GLY A 55 15.27 21.18 5.54
C GLY A 55 13.84 21.53 5.12
N GLU A 56 12.92 20.59 5.34
CA GLU A 56 11.50 20.74 5.02
C GLU A 56 10.67 21.06 6.27
N SER A 57 9.47 21.58 6.08
CA SER A 57 8.47 21.72 7.15
C SER A 57 7.54 20.51 7.25
N VAL A 58 7.41 19.72 6.18
CA VAL A 58 6.46 18.60 6.09
C VAL A 58 7.19 17.30 5.76
N TYR A 59 6.93 16.27 6.56
CA TYR A 59 7.48 14.93 6.39
C TYR A 59 6.36 13.92 6.32
N LEU A 60 6.46 12.99 5.38
CA LEU A 60 5.50 11.89 5.24
C LEU A 60 6.12 10.60 5.75
N LEU A 61 5.39 9.88 6.58
CA LEU A 61 5.75 8.57 7.08
C LEU A 61 5.48 7.49 6.04
N SER A 62 6.28 6.43 6.02
CA SER A 62 6.10 5.33 5.08
C SER A 62 4.92 4.42 5.41
N ALA A 63 4.47 4.37 6.66
CA ALA A 63 3.36 3.54 7.12
C ALA A 63 2.30 4.39 7.82
N TYR A 64 1.06 4.30 7.36
CA TYR A 64 -0.08 4.98 7.99
C TYR A 64 -1.36 4.16 7.75
N PRO A 65 -2.31 4.15 8.70
CA PRO A 65 -2.44 5.05 9.86
C PRO A 65 -1.41 4.81 10.97
N VAL A 66 -1.02 5.87 11.67
CA VAL A 66 -0.11 5.82 12.84
C VAL A 66 -0.91 5.43 14.08
N ASP A 67 -0.38 4.49 14.86
CA ASP A 67 -0.95 4.09 16.13
C ASP A 67 -0.53 5.07 17.23
N GLU A 68 -1.44 5.96 17.62
CA GLU A 68 -1.20 6.95 18.67
C GLU A 68 -1.16 6.33 20.08
N THR A 69 -1.55 5.07 20.25
CA THR A 69 -1.48 4.37 21.54
C THR A 69 -0.12 3.71 21.79
N ALA A 70 0.68 3.56 20.74
CA ALA A 70 2.04 3.03 20.80
C ALA A 70 3.07 4.16 21.01
N ASP A 71 4.30 3.77 21.31
CA ASP A 71 5.40 4.72 21.45
C ASP A 71 5.63 5.48 20.14
N PHE A 72 5.60 6.82 20.23
CA PHE A 72 5.85 7.74 19.13
C PHE A 72 6.90 8.75 19.56
N THR A 73 8.07 8.72 18.93
CA THR A 73 9.17 9.64 19.24
C THR A 73 9.69 10.31 17.98
N VAL A 74 9.94 11.61 18.08
CA VAL A 74 10.53 12.43 17.03
C VAL A 74 11.75 13.11 17.61
N THR A 75 12.90 12.94 16.96
CA THR A 75 14.13 13.62 17.35
C THR A 75 14.68 14.39 16.16
N LEU A 76 15.04 15.65 16.40
CA LEU A 76 15.69 16.53 15.43
C LEU A 76 17.07 16.89 15.97
N ASP A 77 18.12 16.57 15.22
CA ASP A 77 19.53 16.74 15.66
C ASP A 77 19.82 16.10 17.04
N GLY A 78 19.14 15.00 17.35
CA GLY A 78 19.26 14.29 18.63
C GLY A 78 18.50 14.95 19.80
N GLN A 79 17.77 16.04 19.55
CA GLN A 79 16.86 16.65 20.53
C GLN A 79 15.44 16.12 20.33
N SER A 80 14.81 15.65 21.41
CA SER A 80 13.41 15.22 21.37
C SER A 80 12.51 16.41 21.03
N GLN A 81 11.53 16.17 20.17
CA GLN A 81 10.52 17.14 19.79
C GLN A 81 9.20 16.78 20.46
N THR A 82 8.42 17.79 20.82
CA THR A 82 7.13 17.63 21.51
C THR A 82 5.97 17.76 20.52
N LYS A 83 5.12 16.73 20.48
CA LYS A 83 3.88 16.75 19.68
C LYS A 83 2.93 17.84 20.20
N GLY A 84 2.42 18.67 19.30
CA GLY A 84 1.49 19.78 19.61
C GLY A 84 2.17 21.12 19.90
N GLU A 85 3.49 21.11 20.13
CA GLU A 85 4.29 22.32 20.35
C GLU A 85 5.28 22.52 19.19
N ASP A 86 6.17 21.54 18.98
CA ASP A 86 7.22 21.60 17.96
C ASP A 86 6.72 21.08 16.60
N PHE A 87 5.86 20.06 16.63
CA PHE A 87 5.29 19.46 15.43
C PHE A 87 3.84 18.98 15.63
N TYR A 88 3.08 18.94 14.54
CA TYR A 88 1.76 18.35 14.43
C TYR A 88 1.82 17.05 13.64
N LEU A 89 1.07 16.04 14.08
CA LEU A 89 0.95 14.76 13.40
C LEU A 89 -0.49 14.60 12.92
N ASP A 90 -0.67 14.35 11.64
CA ASP A 90 -1.89 13.74 11.09
C ASP A 90 -1.70 12.22 11.05
N PRO A 91 -2.26 11.47 12.01
CA PRO A 91 -2.07 10.03 12.11
C PRO A 91 -2.73 9.26 10.96
N GLN A 92 -3.77 9.81 10.31
CA GLN A 92 -4.47 9.11 9.23
C GLN A 92 -3.68 9.13 7.93
N ASN A 93 -3.03 10.26 7.65
CA ASN A 93 -2.23 10.44 6.44
C ASN A 93 -0.73 10.21 6.68
N GLY A 94 -0.30 10.03 7.93
CA GLY A 94 1.10 9.86 8.31
C GLY A 94 1.92 11.13 8.03
N LEU A 95 1.32 12.31 8.16
CA LEU A 95 1.96 13.59 7.86
C LEU A 95 2.44 14.23 9.17
N ILE A 96 3.70 14.65 9.19
CA ILE A 96 4.32 15.40 10.28
C ILE A 96 4.62 16.80 9.75
N GLU A 97 4.05 17.82 10.39
CA GLU A 97 4.28 19.22 10.06
C GLU A 97 4.96 19.92 11.23
N PHE A 98 6.12 20.53 11.00
CA PHE A 98 6.85 21.30 12.01
C PHE A 98 6.36 22.75 12.04
N ALA A 99 6.08 23.27 13.25
CA ALA A 99 5.53 24.61 13.43
C ALA A 99 6.47 25.73 12.94
N TYR A 100 7.79 25.52 13.05
CA TYR A 100 8.81 26.52 12.71
C TYR A 100 9.80 26.03 11.63
N GLY A 101 9.46 24.95 10.92
CA GLY A 101 10.37 24.26 10.01
C GLY A 101 11.54 23.59 10.75
N THR A 102 12.40 22.89 10.01
CA THR A 102 13.50 22.08 10.60
C THR A 102 14.90 22.68 10.41
N GLY A 103 14.97 23.92 9.91
CA GLY A 103 16.21 24.66 9.69
C GLY A 103 16.94 24.27 8.39
N ASP A 104 18.26 24.52 8.33
CA ASP A 104 19.08 24.27 7.15
C ASP A 104 19.15 22.79 6.77
N TYR A 105 19.33 22.49 5.48
CA TYR A 105 19.45 21.12 5.01
C TYR A 105 20.53 20.32 5.74
N LYS A 106 20.17 19.16 6.31
CA LYS A 106 21.14 18.21 6.87
C LYS A 106 20.62 16.79 6.72
N PRO A 107 21.44 15.88 6.14
CA PRO A 107 21.00 14.54 5.87
C PRO A 107 20.80 13.73 7.15
N ARG A 108 19.73 12.92 7.19
CA ARG A 108 19.39 11.98 8.28
C ARG A 108 19.36 12.60 9.68
N ALA A 109 19.03 13.89 9.78
CA ALA A 109 19.02 14.63 11.04
C ALA A 109 17.69 14.52 11.79
N LEU A 110 16.61 14.17 11.09
CA LEU A 110 15.29 13.90 11.66
C LEU A 110 15.11 12.39 11.77
N VAL A 111 14.82 11.91 12.97
CA VAL A 111 14.54 10.48 13.23
C VAL A 111 13.18 10.36 13.87
N VAL A 112 12.31 9.55 13.26
CA VAL A 112 10.95 9.29 13.75
C VAL A 112 10.81 7.82 14.03
N THR A 113 10.57 7.44 15.28
CA THR A 113 10.20 6.08 15.67
C THR A 113 8.72 6.04 15.99
N TYR A 114 8.00 5.17 15.30
CA TYR A 114 6.55 5.08 15.42
C TYR A 114 6.05 3.69 15.02
N THR A 115 4.86 3.33 15.49
CA THR A 115 4.13 2.16 14.99
C THR A 115 3.05 2.63 14.03
N GLY A 116 3.03 2.10 12.81
CA GLY A 116 2.04 2.49 11.79
C GLY A 116 1.73 1.39 10.79
N GLY A 117 0.57 1.51 10.15
CA GLY A 117 0.01 0.53 9.22
C GLY A 117 -1.31 -0.08 9.73
N TYR A 118 -1.90 -0.94 8.91
CA TYR A 118 -3.15 -1.62 9.20
C TYR A 118 -2.90 -2.90 10.00
N ALA A 119 -3.74 -3.14 11.01
CA ALA A 119 -3.70 -4.38 11.77
C ALA A 119 -4.09 -5.58 10.89
N GLU A 120 -3.52 -6.74 11.18
CA GLU A 120 -3.94 -8.00 10.60
C GLU A 120 -5.11 -8.58 11.41
N ASP A 121 -6.07 -9.17 10.72
CA ASP A 121 -7.12 -10.00 11.30
C ASP A 121 -6.57 -11.38 11.71
N ASP A 122 -7.37 -12.18 12.42
CA ASP A 122 -7.02 -13.56 12.84
C ASP A 122 -6.63 -14.47 11.65
N ASN A 123 -7.09 -14.12 10.44
CA ASN A 123 -6.77 -14.82 9.19
C ASN A 123 -5.52 -14.28 8.46
N GLY A 124 -4.76 -13.37 9.08
CA GLY A 124 -3.60 -12.70 8.47
C GLY A 124 -3.96 -11.75 7.33
N VAL A 125 -5.19 -11.21 7.34
CA VAL A 125 -5.71 -10.27 6.34
C VAL A 125 -5.64 -8.86 6.91
N LEU A 126 -4.98 -7.94 6.21
CA LEU A 126 -4.88 -6.56 6.65
C LEU A 126 -6.25 -5.86 6.62
N GLN A 127 -6.58 -5.14 7.69
CA GLN A 127 -7.80 -4.34 7.82
C GLN A 127 -7.69 -3.01 7.04
N VAL A 128 -7.49 -3.12 5.73
CA VAL A 128 -7.39 -1.99 4.81
C VAL A 128 -8.78 -1.50 4.35
N PRO A 129 -8.88 -0.25 3.84
CA PRO A 129 -10.11 0.28 3.25
C PRO A 129 -10.71 -0.66 2.19
N ALA A 130 -12.04 -0.67 2.10
CA ALA A 130 -12.79 -1.56 1.20
C ALA A 130 -12.39 -1.39 -0.27
N ASP A 131 -11.99 -0.19 -0.69
CA ASP A 131 -11.52 0.10 -2.04
C ASP A 131 -10.22 -0.65 -2.38
N LEU A 132 -9.26 -0.71 -1.44
CA LEU A 132 -8.04 -1.49 -1.62
C LEU A 132 -8.32 -3.00 -1.64
N LYS A 133 -9.26 -3.47 -0.83
CA LYS A 133 -9.72 -4.88 -0.88
C LYS A 133 -10.31 -5.19 -2.25
N ARG A 134 -11.20 -4.33 -2.77
CA ARG A 134 -11.80 -4.48 -4.10
C ARG A 134 -10.76 -4.46 -5.21
N ALA A 135 -9.78 -3.57 -5.14
CA ALA A 135 -8.70 -3.49 -6.11
C ALA A 135 -7.86 -4.79 -6.15
N CYS A 136 -7.56 -5.36 -4.98
CA CYS A 136 -6.87 -6.65 -4.89
C CYS A 136 -7.72 -7.79 -5.47
N LEU A 137 -9.00 -7.88 -5.11
CA LEU A 137 -9.94 -8.88 -5.65
C LEU A 137 -10.00 -8.86 -7.19
N LEU A 138 -10.19 -7.67 -7.78
CA LEU A 138 -10.27 -7.50 -9.23
C LEU A 138 -8.99 -7.96 -9.93
N GLN A 139 -7.83 -7.56 -9.39
CA GLN A 139 -6.54 -7.92 -9.98
C GLN A 139 -6.26 -9.42 -9.85
N VAL A 140 -6.55 -10.04 -8.70
CA VAL A 140 -6.40 -11.51 -8.52
C VAL A 140 -7.32 -12.27 -9.46
N ALA A 141 -8.59 -11.86 -9.58
CA ALA A 141 -9.55 -12.50 -10.48
C ALA A 141 -9.11 -12.38 -11.96
N PHE A 142 -8.57 -11.22 -12.34
CA PHE A 142 -8.05 -10.98 -13.67
C PHE A 142 -6.81 -11.85 -13.98
N GLU A 143 -5.84 -11.91 -13.08
CA GLU A 143 -4.64 -12.75 -13.25
C GLU A 143 -5.00 -14.25 -13.29
N PHE A 144 -5.94 -14.69 -12.44
CA PHE A 144 -6.43 -16.05 -12.46
C PHE A 144 -7.13 -16.43 -13.78
N ARG A 145 -7.96 -15.55 -14.34
CA ARG A 145 -8.62 -15.78 -15.64
C ARG A 145 -7.61 -15.77 -16.78
N ARG A 146 -6.67 -14.84 -16.79
CA ARG A 146 -5.62 -14.73 -17.82
C ARG A 146 -4.61 -15.86 -17.82
N ARG A 147 -4.54 -16.69 -16.78
CA ARG A 147 -3.66 -17.88 -16.77
C ARG A 147 -3.86 -18.77 -17.99
N LYS A 148 -5.09 -18.80 -18.55
CA LYS A 148 -5.44 -19.58 -19.75
C LYS A 148 -4.99 -18.93 -21.06
N ASP A 149 -4.65 -17.64 -21.02
CA ASP A 149 -4.30 -16.80 -22.17
C ASP A 149 -2.83 -16.37 -22.19
N LEU A 150 -1.99 -17.00 -21.34
CA LEU A 150 -0.55 -16.75 -21.27
C LEU A 150 0.10 -17.06 -22.64
N GLY A 151 0.43 -16.02 -23.40
CA GLY A 151 1.06 -16.12 -24.71
C GLY A 151 0.22 -15.58 -25.88
N LEU A 152 -1.05 -15.23 -25.66
CA LEU A 152 -1.89 -14.59 -26.68
C LEU A 152 -1.52 -13.11 -26.80
N ARG A 153 -0.66 -12.78 -27.79
CA ARG A 153 -0.29 -11.38 -28.12
C ARG A 153 -1.30 -10.70 -29.06
N THR A 154 -2.02 -11.47 -29.86
CA THR A 154 -3.07 -10.97 -30.76
C THR A 154 -3.91 -12.15 -31.23
N VAL A 155 -5.23 -12.05 -31.15
CA VAL A 155 -6.15 -12.92 -31.91
C VAL A 155 -6.76 -12.05 -32.99
N SER A 156 -6.44 -12.33 -34.25
CA SER A 156 -7.10 -11.69 -35.39
C SER A 156 -8.35 -12.50 -35.71
N MET A 157 -9.53 -11.95 -35.43
CA MET A 157 -10.80 -12.52 -35.89
C MET A 157 -11.22 -11.81 -37.19
N PRO A 158 -12.00 -12.46 -38.08
CA PRO A 158 -12.37 -11.89 -39.38
C PRO A 158 -13.20 -10.59 -39.33
N ASP A 159 -13.77 -10.23 -38.18
CA ASP A 159 -14.67 -9.07 -37.99
C ASP A 159 -14.10 -8.02 -37.02
N GLY A 160 -12.83 -8.11 -36.64
CA GLY A 160 -12.20 -7.11 -35.78
C GLY A 160 -10.98 -7.61 -35.02
N SER A 161 -10.00 -6.73 -34.86
CA SER A 161 -8.81 -6.97 -34.04
C SER A 161 -9.10 -6.65 -32.58
N LEU A 162 -8.98 -7.64 -31.69
CA LEU A 162 -9.00 -7.39 -30.25
C LEU A 162 -7.55 -7.15 -29.80
N SER A 163 -7.17 -5.88 -29.64
CA SER A 163 -5.89 -5.52 -29.03
C SER A 163 -5.99 -5.77 -27.52
N VAL A 164 -5.50 -6.92 -27.06
CA VAL A 164 -5.39 -7.21 -25.63
C VAL A 164 -4.30 -6.31 -25.07
N ASN A 165 -4.71 -5.22 -24.42
CA ASN A 165 -3.80 -4.25 -23.84
C ASN A 165 -2.83 -4.90 -22.83
N GLU A 166 -1.62 -4.33 -22.81
CA GLU A 166 -0.37 -4.72 -22.16
C GLU A 166 -0.41 -5.88 -21.13
N PRO A 167 0.41 -6.94 -21.32
CA PRO A 167 0.37 -8.15 -20.50
C PRO A 167 0.77 -7.97 -19.04
N ALA A 168 1.29 -6.82 -18.65
CA ALA A 168 1.85 -6.58 -17.32
C ALA A 168 1.32 -5.32 -16.63
N ALA A 169 0.24 -4.69 -17.10
CA ALA A 169 -0.30 -3.49 -16.44
C ALA A 169 -1.39 -3.85 -15.41
N LEU A 170 -1.39 -3.16 -14.26
CA LEU A 170 -2.54 -3.14 -13.35
C LEU A 170 -3.78 -2.65 -14.11
N LEU A 171 -4.96 -3.18 -13.78
CA LEU A 171 -6.22 -2.74 -14.40
C LEU A 171 -6.39 -1.21 -14.25
N PRO A 172 -6.98 -0.51 -15.25
CA PRO A 172 -7.19 0.93 -15.17
C PRO A 172 -7.98 1.38 -13.94
N GLU A 173 -9.00 0.62 -13.54
CA GLU A 173 -9.80 0.88 -12.33
C GLU A 173 -8.96 0.70 -11.05
N VAL A 174 -8.13 -0.35 -11.01
CA VAL A 174 -7.17 -0.57 -9.92
C VAL A 174 -6.17 0.59 -9.85
N LYS A 175 -5.65 1.07 -10.98
CA LYS A 175 -4.75 2.22 -11.02
C LYS A 175 -5.42 3.50 -10.47
N GLN A 176 -6.69 3.74 -10.78
CA GLN A 176 -7.41 4.91 -10.27
C GLN A 176 -7.59 4.84 -8.74
N ILE A 177 -8.01 3.68 -8.22
CA ILE A 177 -8.15 3.47 -6.77
C ILE A 177 -6.79 3.64 -6.07
N LEU A 178 -5.73 3.06 -6.64
CA LEU A 178 -4.39 3.17 -6.08
C LEU A 178 -3.86 4.60 -6.15
N ALA A 179 -4.17 5.37 -7.20
CA ALA A 179 -3.76 6.76 -7.31
C ALA A 179 -4.37 7.64 -6.20
N ALA A 180 -5.63 7.38 -5.82
CA ALA A 180 -6.29 8.09 -4.72
C ALA A 180 -5.67 7.79 -3.33
N HIS A 181 -5.09 6.60 -3.16
CA HIS A 181 -4.49 6.17 -1.89
C HIS A 181 -2.96 6.20 -1.89
N ARG A 182 -2.34 6.65 -2.99
CA ARG A 182 -0.89 6.70 -3.13
C ARG A 182 -0.35 7.79 -2.22
N ARG A 183 0.81 7.51 -1.61
CA ARG A 183 1.56 8.53 -0.87
C ARG A 183 1.90 9.69 -1.82
N VAL A 184 1.34 10.87 -1.56
CA VAL A 184 1.64 12.08 -2.31
C VAL A 184 3.02 12.55 -1.87
N THR A 185 4.02 12.45 -2.75
CA THR A 185 5.33 13.05 -2.49
C THR A 185 5.26 14.52 -2.89
N PHE A 186 5.34 15.42 -1.93
CA PHE A 186 5.67 16.82 -2.21
C PHE A 186 7.14 16.86 -2.61
N GLY A 187 7.45 17.48 -3.74
CA GLY A 187 8.79 17.63 -4.28
C GLY A 187 8.93 18.97 -4.96
#